data_AF-A0A6J7AHE4-F1
#
_entry.id   AF-A0A6J7AHE4-F1
#
_cell.length_a   1.000
_cell.length_b   1.000
_cell.length_c   1.000
_cell.angle_alpha   90.00
_cell.angle_beta   90.00
_cell.angle_gamma   90.00
#
_symmetry.space_group_name_H-M   'P 1'
#
loop_
_entity.id
_entity.type
_entity.pdbx_description
1 polymer ?
#
loop_
_entity_poly.entity_id
_entity_poly.type
_entity_poly.pdbx_seq_one_letter_code
_entity_poly.pdbx_strand_id
1 'polypeptide(L)'
;MHAYQSRVPSTSDGVGISCHAMMVPAVRTRADWIVVGEVRGAEGGALVQAMSIGQGAMATVHGGSAKDGVERLAELIAYHNGAELRMARWQVYRSIDLVVHVSGDNRSGRTVTEIAAPSVEEDGARFVMHRLFSVRPGVTDQRPRPASEPQRPMLERLLAHTPDFSTHWWHETDDAVRWAV
;
A
#
# COMPACT_ATOMS: atom_id res chain seq x y z
N MET A 1 0.48 12.51 -18.16
CA MET A 1 -0.48 12.01 -17.15
C MET A 1 -1.69 11.45 -17.88
N HIS A 2 -2.01 10.17 -17.71
CA HIS A 2 -3.22 9.55 -18.26
C HIS A 2 -4.19 9.27 -17.11
N ALA A 3 -5.42 9.77 -17.22
CA ALA A 3 -6.46 9.55 -16.23
C ALA A 3 -7.47 8.52 -16.77
N TYR A 4 -7.74 7.50 -15.98
CA TYR A 4 -8.71 6.46 -16.29
C TYR A 4 -9.83 6.49 -15.24
N GLN A 5 -11.08 6.32 -15.68
CA GLN A 5 -12.24 6.27 -14.79
C GLN A 5 -13.10 5.06 -15.13
N SER A 6 -13.38 4.23 -14.11
CA SER A 6 -14.28 3.08 -14.27
C SER A 6 -15.70 3.59 -14.47
N ARG A 7 -16.48 2.90 -15.30
CA ARG A 7 -17.91 3.16 -15.45
C ARG A 7 -18.70 1.87 -15.30
N VAL A 8 -19.77 1.93 -14.53
CA VAL A 8 -20.80 0.89 -14.55
C VAL A 8 -21.62 1.01 -15.84
N PRO A 9 -22.20 -0.09 -16.34
CA PRO A 9 -23.19 -0.05 -17.42
C PRO A 9 -24.29 0.99 -17.14
N SER A 10 -24.57 1.86 -18.09
CA SER A 10 -25.65 2.87 -17.97
C SER A 10 -27.04 2.31 -18.28
N THR A 11 -27.11 1.18 -18.98
CA THR A 11 -28.33 0.45 -19.37
C THR A 11 -28.03 -1.06 -19.39
N SER A 12 -29.05 -1.92 -19.50
CA SER A 12 -28.88 -3.38 -19.61
C SER A 12 -27.91 -3.80 -20.72
N ASP A 13 -27.86 -3.01 -21.79
CA ASP A 13 -27.06 -3.28 -22.99
C ASP A 13 -25.76 -2.44 -23.01
N GLY A 14 -25.51 -1.64 -21.97
CA GLY A 14 -24.32 -0.80 -21.85
C GLY A 14 -23.10 -1.62 -21.42
N VAL A 15 -21.95 -1.41 -22.08
CA VAL A 15 -20.69 -2.03 -21.64
C VAL A 15 -20.00 -1.14 -20.61
N GLY A 16 -19.95 -1.62 -19.36
CA GLY A 16 -19.15 -1.02 -18.30
C GLY A 16 -17.66 -1.25 -18.52
N ILE A 17 -16.82 -0.39 -17.93
CA ILE A 17 -15.37 -0.56 -17.88
C ILE A 17 -14.99 -0.68 -16.40
N SER A 18 -14.52 -1.86 -16.00
CA SER A 18 -14.06 -2.12 -14.64
C SER A 18 -12.68 -1.51 -14.37
N CYS A 19 -12.33 -1.33 -13.09
CA CYS A 19 -10.97 -0.94 -12.70
C CYS A 19 -9.92 -1.90 -13.26
N HIS A 20 -10.16 -3.21 -13.14
CA HIS A 20 -9.29 -4.24 -13.68
C HIS A 20 -9.08 -4.10 -15.20
N ALA A 21 -10.12 -3.81 -15.98
CA ALA A 21 -9.99 -3.63 -17.44
C ALA A 21 -9.08 -2.44 -17.80
N MET A 22 -9.04 -1.40 -16.97
CA MET A 22 -8.16 -0.25 -17.15
C MET A 22 -6.71 -0.51 -16.72
N MET A 23 -6.48 -1.49 -15.83
CA MET A 23 -5.13 -1.88 -15.42
C MET A 23 -4.35 -2.53 -16.56
N VAL A 24 -5.03 -3.27 -17.45
CA VAL A 24 -4.36 -3.96 -18.58
C VAL A 24 -3.53 -3.00 -19.45
N PRO A 25 -4.06 -1.88 -19.97
CA PRO A 25 -3.23 -0.91 -20.68
C PRO A 25 -2.25 -0.20 -19.74
N ALA A 26 -2.62 0.12 -18.50
CA ALA A 26 -1.77 0.86 -17.57
C ALA A 26 -0.46 0.13 -17.21
N VAL A 27 -0.51 -1.19 -17.02
CA VAL A 27 0.67 -2.02 -16.71
C VAL A 27 1.52 -2.28 -17.96
N ARG A 28 0.92 -2.25 -19.16
CA ARG A 28 1.64 -2.43 -20.43
C ARG A 28 2.33 -1.15 -20.89
N THR A 29 1.83 0.00 -20.48
CA THR A 29 2.58 1.25 -20.57
C THR A 29 3.66 1.24 -19.50
N ARG A 30 4.90 1.60 -19.84
CA ARG A 30 5.98 1.81 -18.87
C ARG A 30 5.73 3.10 -18.06
N ALA A 31 4.59 3.14 -17.37
CA ALA A 31 4.21 4.23 -16.50
C ALA A 31 5.19 4.28 -15.32
N ASP A 32 5.65 5.49 -14.99
CA ASP A 32 6.48 5.72 -13.80
C ASP A 32 5.65 5.52 -12.52
N TRP A 33 4.37 5.91 -12.55
CA TRP A 33 3.44 5.78 -11.44
C TRP A 33 2.06 5.28 -11.89
N ILE A 34 1.53 4.31 -11.15
CA ILE A 34 0.14 3.84 -11.24
C ILE A 34 -0.56 4.15 -9.91
N VAL A 35 -1.63 4.93 -9.97
CA VAL A 35 -2.43 5.30 -8.79
C VAL A 35 -3.81 4.67 -8.93
N VAL A 36 -4.15 3.75 -8.04
CA VAL A 36 -5.51 3.17 -7.95
C VAL A 36 -6.22 3.77 -6.74
N GLY A 37 -7.33 4.47 -6.97
CA GLY A 37 -8.05 5.16 -5.90
C GLY A 37 -8.40 4.24 -4.73
N GLU A 38 -8.99 3.08 -5.01
CA GLU A 38 -9.28 2.04 -4.03
C GLU A 38 -9.30 0.66 -4.71
N VAL A 39 -8.66 -0.34 -4.10
CA VAL A 39 -8.72 -1.74 -4.55
C VAL A 39 -9.90 -2.44 -3.87
N ARG A 40 -10.81 -2.94 -4.70
CA ARG A 40 -12.02 -3.67 -4.31
C ARG A 40 -12.14 -5.04 -4.96
N GLY A 41 -11.29 -5.37 -5.94
CA GLY A 41 -11.33 -6.66 -6.62
C GLY A 41 -10.10 -6.99 -7.47
N ALA A 42 -10.35 -7.53 -8.67
CA ALA A 42 -9.34 -8.14 -9.54
C ALA A 42 -8.20 -7.19 -9.98
N GLU A 43 -8.38 -5.88 -9.90
CA GLU A 43 -7.32 -4.89 -10.13
C GLU A 43 -6.16 -5.02 -9.15
N GLY A 44 -6.38 -5.58 -7.96
CA GLY A 44 -5.33 -5.79 -6.96
C GLY A 44 -4.19 -6.66 -7.48
N GLY A 45 -4.50 -7.73 -8.23
CA GLY A 45 -3.49 -8.61 -8.80
C GLY A 45 -2.62 -7.89 -9.83
N ALA A 46 -3.24 -7.10 -10.70
CA ALA A 46 -2.52 -6.31 -11.70
C ALA A 46 -1.65 -5.20 -11.06
N LEU A 47 -2.16 -4.57 -9.98
CA LEU A 47 -1.42 -3.56 -9.22
C LEU A 47 -0.16 -4.15 -8.58
N VAL A 48 -0.30 -5.28 -7.86
CA VAL A 48 0.84 -5.97 -7.22
C VAL A 48 1.81 -6.49 -8.27
N GLN A 49 1.32 -6.96 -9.41
CA GLN A 49 2.18 -7.36 -10.53
C GLN A 49 3.02 -6.17 -11.04
N ALA A 50 2.42 -4.99 -11.21
CA ALA A 50 3.14 -3.78 -11.61
C ALA A 50 4.25 -3.40 -10.62
N MET A 51 3.96 -3.45 -9.32
CA MET A 51 4.94 -3.22 -8.25
C MET A 51 6.10 -4.23 -8.34
N SER A 52 5.79 -5.51 -8.55
CA SER A 52 6.80 -6.58 -8.59
C SER A 52 7.79 -6.47 -9.75
N ILE A 53 7.43 -5.77 -10.83
CA ILE A 53 8.30 -5.51 -11.99
C ILE A 53 8.98 -4.13 -11.94
N GLY A 54 8.88 -3.43 -10.81
CA GLY A 54 9.57 -2.16 -10.55
C GLY A 54 8.85 -0.91 -11.05
N GLN A 55 7.54 -0.98 -11.35
CA GLN A 55 6.76 0.23 -11.59
C GLN A 55 6.34 0.86 -10.25
N GLY A 56 6.44 2.19 -10.14
CA GLY A 56 5.91 2.91 -8.99
C GLY A 56 4.39 2.73 -8.95
N ALA A 57 3.85 2.36 -7.79
CA ALA A 57 2.41 2.24 -7.64
C ALA A 57 1.94 2.54 -6.22
N MET A 58 0.73 3.07 -6.13
CA MET A 58 0.06 3.33 -4.86
C MET A 58 -1.44 3.07 -4.98
N ALA A 59 -2.03 2.62 -3.88
CA ALA A 59 -3.48 2.46 -3.80
C ALA A 59 -3.99 2.58 -2.38
N THR A 60 -5.30 2.72 -2.23
CA THR A 60 -5.95 2.53 -0.94
C THR A 60 -6.66 1.18 -0.89
N VAL A 61 -6.74 0.61 0.31
CA VAL A 61 -7.50 -0.60 0.62
C VAL A 61 -8.11 -0.41 2.01
N HIS A 62 -9.30 -0.94 2.22
CA HIS A 62 -9.95 -0.87 3.52
C HIS A 62 -9.29 -1.82 4.53
N GLY A 63 -8.97 -1.33 5.73
CA GLY A 63 -8.39 -2.11 6.82
C GLY A 63 -8.42 -1.35 8.13
N GLY A 64 -8.49 -2.06 9.27
CA GLY A 64 -8.47 -1.47 10.62
C GLY A 64 -7.07 -1.24 11.19
N SER A 65 -6.05 -1.73 10.48
CA SER A 65 -4.63 -1.54 10.77
C SER A 65 -3.82 -1.67 9.48
N ALA A 66 -2.52 -1.36 9.52
CA ALA A 66 -1.65 -1.59 8.36
C ALA A 66 -1.63 -3.08 7.94
N LYS A 67 -1.61 -3.98 8.93
CA LYS A 67 -1.64 -5.43 8.68
C LYS A 67 -2.96 -5.84 8.03
N ASP A 68 -4.10 -5.38 8.57
CA ASP A 68 -5.41 -5.75 8.04
C ASP A 68 -5.58 -5.30 6.59
N GLY A 69 -5.06 -4.12 6.22
CA GLY A 69 -5.09 -3.65 4.83
C GLY A 69 -4.28 -4.55 3.88
N VAL A 70 -3.08 -4.98 4.30
CA VAL A 70 -2.22 -5.90 3.53
C VAL A 70 -2.88 -7.27 3.38
N GLU A 71 -3.42 -7.82 4.47
CA GLU A 71 -4.15 -9.09 4.45
C GLU A 71 -5.39 -9.01 3.56
N ARG A 72 -6.14 -7.91 3.65
CA ARG A 72 -7.33 -7.68 2.82
C ARG A 72 -6.98 -7.63 1.33
N LEU A 73 -5.87 -6.97 0.97
CA LEU A 73 -5.40 -6.97 -0.42
C LEU A 73 -5.05 -8.39 -0.89
N ALA A 74 -4.34 -9.18 -0.08
CA ALA A 74 -4.03 -10.56 -0.42
C ALA A 74 -5.29 -11.43 -0.57
N GLU A 75 -6.30 -11.24 0.28
CA GLU A 75 -7.60 -11.93 0.18
C GLU A 75 -8.36 -11.54 -1.10
N LEU A 76 -8.40 -10.25 -1.44
CA LEU A 76 -9.03 -9.77 -2.67
C LEU A 76 -8.37 -10.40 -3.90
N ILE A 77 -7.04 -10.47 -3.92
CA ILE A 77 -6.29 -11.12 -5.00
C ILE A 77 -6.60 -12.61 -5.05
N ALA A 78 -6.55 -13.30 -3.91
CA ALA A 78 -6.84 -14.73 -3.86
C ALA A 78 -8.24 -15.04 -4.39
N TYR A 79 -9.24 -14.28 -3.96
CA TYR A 79 -10.64 -14.47 -4.35
C TYR A 79 -10.90 -14.11 -5.82
N HIS A 80 -10.46 -12.94 -6.27
CA HIS A 80 -10.82 -12.43 -7.60
C HIS A 80 -9.88 -12.91 -8.73
N ASN A 81 -8.63 -13.26 -8.42
CA ASN A 81 -7.66 -13.72 -9.40
C ASN A 81 -7.44 -15.25 -9.34
N GLY A 82 -8.13 -15.97 -8.44
CA GLY A 82 -8.03 -17.43 -8.31
C GLY A 82 -6.66 -17.89 -7.82
N ALA A 83 -5.93 -17.05 -7.08
CA ALA A 83 -4.63 -17.36 -6.52
C ALA A 83 -4.76 -18.07 -5.16
N GLU A 84 -3.84 -18.96 -4.83
CA GLU A 84 -3.71 -19.47 -3.46
C GLU A 84 -3.41 -18.30 -2.51
N LEU A 85 -4.11 -18.20 -1.36
CA LEU A 85 -3.95 -17.09 -0.42
C LEU A 85 -2.50 -16.91 0.03
N ARG A 86 -1.75 -18.00 0.25
CA ARG A 86 -0.33 -17.92 0.61
C ARG A 86 0.51 -17.31 -0.50
N MET A 87 0.22 -17.65 -1.75
CA MET A 87 0.90 -17.06 -2.92
C MET A 87 0.55 -15.58 -3.06
N ALA A 88 -0.72 -15.21 -2.87
CA ALA A 88 -1.15 -13.80 -2.87
C ALA A 88 -0.43 -13.00 -1.77
N ARG A 89 -0.35 -13.54 -0.54
CA ARG A 89 0.44 -12.94 0.55
C ARG A 89 1.90 -12.76 0.16
N TRP A 90 2.53 -13.79 -0.40
CA TRP A 90 3.92 -13.72 -0.87
C TRP A 90 4.15 -12.63 -1.90
N GLN A 91 3.23 -12.46 -2.85
CA GLN A 91 3.32 -11.39 -3.85
C GLN A 91 3.14 -10.01 -3.21
N VAL A 92 2.13 -9.85 -2.35
CA VAL A 92 1.84 -8.57 -1.68
C VAL A 92 2.99 -8.14 -0.76
N TYR A 93 3.41 -9.00 0.16
CA TYR A 93 4.42 -8.67 1.18
C TYR A 93 5.80 -8.35 0.58
N ARG A 94 6.12 -8.92 -0.59
CA ARG A 94 7.39 -8.64 -1.28
C ARG A 94 7.36 -7.41 -2.19
N SER A 95 6.17 -7.00 -2.63
CA SER A 95 6.04 -5.94 -3.65
C SER A 95 5.70 -4.59 -3.05
N ILE A 96 5.18 -4.54 -1.81
CA ILE A 96 4.86 -3.29 -1.12
C ILE A 96 6.04 -2.86 -0.26
N ASP A 97 6.51 -1.62 -0.43
CA ASP A 97 7.57 -1.07 0.42
C ASP A 97 7.03 -0.43 1.71
N LEU A 98 5.89 0.26 1.62
CA LEU A 98 5.31 1.01 2.73
C LEU A 98 3.79 0.90 2.76
N VAL A 99 3.27 0.84 3.98
CA VAL A 99 1.84 0.87 4.28
C VAL A 99 1.61 1.98 5.30
N VAL A 100 0.76 2.93 4.94
CA VAL A 100 0.35 4.04 5.81
C VAL A 100 -1.08 3.79 6.25
N HIS A 101 -1.29 3.55 7.54
CA HIS A 101 -2.61 3.40 8.11
C HIS A 101 -3.14 4.73 8.62
N VAL A 102 -4.36 5.05 8.18
CA VAL A 102 -5.07 6.29 8.53
C VAL A 102 -6.34 5.91 9.27
N SER A 103 -6.52 6.44 10.48
CA SER A 103 -7.75 6.26 11.26
C SER A 103 -8.49 7.60 11.41
N GLY A 104 -9.72 7.51 11.91
CA GLY A 104 -10.60 8.66 12.10
C GLY A 104 -11.74 8.68 11.10
N ASP A 105 -12.46 9.79 11.07
CA ASP A 105 -13.65 9.96 10.25
C ASP A 105 -13.71 11.36 9.65
N ASN A 106 -14.74 11.63 8.86
CA ASN A 106 -14.90 12.94 8.21
C ASN A 106 -15.36 14.04 9.18
N ARG A 107 -15.65 13.73 10.46
CA ARG A 107 -16.15 14.68 11.47
C ARG A 107 -15.05 15.15 12.42
N SER A 108 -14.28 14.21 12.92
CA SER A 108 -13.17 14.38 13.86
C SER A 108 -11.82 14.55 13.16
N GLY A 109 -11.77 14.31 11.86
CA GLY A 109 -10.56 14.36 11.05
C GLY A 109 -9.90 12.99 10.92
N ARG A 110 -8.92 12.92 10.03
CA ARG A 110 -8.14 11.70 9.78
C ARG A 110 -6.71 11.90 10.25
N THR A 111 -6.14 10.90 10.90
CA THR A 111 -4.78 10.93 11.41
C THR A 111 -4.04 9.66 11.01
N VAL A 112 -2.79 9.79 10.56
CA VAL A 112 -1.91 8.64 10.37
C VAL A 112 -1.65 8.02 11.76
N THR A 113 -1.86 6.72 11.91
CA THR A 113 -1.68 6.04 13.21
C THR A 113 -0.60 4.97 13.18
N GLU A 114 -0.23 4.50 11.99
CA GLU A 114 0.84 3.51 11.82
C GLU A 114 1.47 3.67 10.43
N ILE A 115 2.80 3.52 10.39
CA ILE A 115 3.55 3.31 9.14
C ILE A 115 4.31 2.01 9.32
N ALA A 116 4.13 1.08 8.39
CA ALA A 116 4.76 -0.23 8.44
C ALA A 116 5.32 -0.64 7.08
N ALA A 117 6.34 -1.49 7.11
CA ALA A 117 6.95 -2.11 5.95
C ALA A 117 6.72 -3.63 6.01
N PRO A 118 6.01 -4.23 5.04
CA PRO A 118 5.88 -5.68 4.97
C PRO A 118 7.20 -6.30 4.49
N SER A 119 7.46 -7.52 4.94
CA SER A 119 8.59 -8.32 4.49
C SER A 119 8.20 -9.80 4.46
N VAL A 120 9.03 -10.59 3.77
CA VAL A 120 9.00 -12.03 3.94
C VAL A 120 10.36 -12.52 4.40
N GLU A 121 10.35 -13.26 5.50
CA GLU A 121 11.53 -13.81 6.17
C GLU A 121 11.52 -15.34 6.09
N GLU A 122 12.62 -15.95 6.55
CA GLU A 122 12.76 -17.41 6.67
C GLU A 122 12.43 -18.14 5.35
N ASP A 123 12.97 -17.64 4.23
CA ASP A 123 12.77 -18.21 2.88
C ASP A 123 11.28 -18.41 2.51
N GLY A 124 10.41 -17.51 2.97
CA GLY A 124 8.97 -17.60 2.73
C GLY A 124 8.15 -18.33 3.75
N ALA A 125 8.74 -18.75 4.86
CA ALA A 125 7.97 -19.29 5.96
C ALA A 125 7.21 -18.20 6.73
N ARG A 126 7.71 -16.96 6.78
CA ARG A 126 7.20 -15.95 7.71
C ARG A 126 6.89 -14.60 7.04
N PHE A 127 5.64 -14.17 7.13
CA PHE A 127 5.17 -12.84 6.74
C PHE A 127 5.26 -11.89 7.94
N VAL A 128 6.00 -10.79 7.81
CA VAL A 128 6.25 -9.85 8.92
C VAL A 128 5.85 -8.43 8.53
N MET A 129 5.26 -7.71 9.48
CA MET A 129 4.98 -6.28 9.38
C MET A 129 5.95 -5.53 10.30
N HIS A 130 6.94 -4.86 9.73
CA HIS A 130 7.87 -4.02 10.48
C HIS A 130 7.26 -2.66 10.72
N ARG A 131 6.83 -2.42 11.96
CA ARG A 131 6.25 -1.15 12.38
C ARG A 131 7.34 -0.10 12.53
N LEU A 132 7.36 0.84 11.60
CA LEU A 132 8.33 1.95 11.58
C LEU A 132 7.84 3.09 12.46
N PHE A 133 6.55 3.39 12.40
CA PHE A 133 5.90 4.42 13.22
C PHE A 133 4.62 3.87 13.85
N SER A 134 4.36 4.22 15.10
CA SER A 134 3.10 3.87 15.78
C SER A 134 2.72 4.81 16.90
N VAL A 135 1.41 4.86 17.20
CA VAL A 135 0.88 5.55 18.38
C VAL A 135 1.42 4.91 19.66
N ARG A 136 1.83 5.74 20.63
CA ARG A 136 2.21 5.25 21.96
C ARG A 136 0.96 4.78 22.72
N PRO A 137 0.99 3.62 23.40
CA PRO A 137 -0.13 3.21 24.25
C PRO A 137 -0.38 4.23 25.36
N GLY A 138 -1.66 4.53 25.64
CA GLY A 138 -2.07 5.32 26.80
C GLY A 138 -1.90 6.85 26.69
N VAL A 139 -1.54 7.39 25.51
CA VAL A 139 -1.52 8.85 25.27
C VAL A 139 -2.73 9.30 24.45
N THR A 140 -3.16 10.55 24.65
CA THR A 140 -4.26 11.17 23.88
C THR A 140 -3.84 11.54 22.46
N ASP A 141 -2.57 11.89 22.25
CA ASP A 141 -2.01 12.16 20.92
C ASP A 141 -1.95 10.88 20.08
N GLN A 142 -2.77 10.82 19.04
CA GLN A 142 -2.85 9.69 18.12
C GLN A 142 -1.83 9.77 16.97
N ARG A 143 -0.92 10.75 16.97
CA ARG A 143 0.13 10.82 15.96
C ARG A 143 1.20 9.76 16.20
N PRO A 144 1.73 9.14 15.15
CA PRO A 144 2.60 8.00 15.31
C PRO A 144 4.03 8.50 15.52
N ARG A 145 4.78 7.84 16.40
CA ARG A 145 6.19 8.14 16.70
C ARG A 145 7.09 7.02 16.14
N PRO A 146 8.37 7.29 15.87
CA PRO A 146 9.31 6.24 15.46
C PRO A 146 9.28 5.08 16.47
N ALA A 147 9.16 3.86 15.95
CA ALA A 147 9.03 2.63 16.71
C ALA A 147 10.19 1.67 16.42
N SER A 148 10.56 1.53 15.14
CA SER A 148 11.66 0.67 14.70
C SER A 148 12.39 1.31 13.53
N GLU A 149 13.69 1.00 13.39
CA GLU A 149 14.46 1.40 12.23
C GLU A 149 13.97 0.66 10.97
N PRO A 150 13.92 1.33 9.80
CA PRO A 150 13.61 0.69 8.53
C PRO A 150 14.60 -0.44 8.21
N GLN A 151 14.09 -1.54 7.65
CA GLN A 151 14.96 -2.65 7.27
C GLN A 151 15.92 -2.23 6.15
N ARG A 152 17.19 -2.65 6.25
CA ARG A 152 18.21 -2.36 5.24
C ARG A 152 17.79 -2.73 3.80
N PRO A 153 17.21 -3.91 3.51
CA PRO A 153 16.76 -4.23 2.16
C PRO A 153 15.67 -3.30 1.62
N MET A 154 14.81 -2.75 2.49
CA MET A 154 13.82 -1.75 2.11
C MET A 154 14.51 -0.42 1.76
N LEU A 155 15.43 0.05 2.60
CA LEU A 155 16.19 1.28 2.33
C LEU A 155 17.00 1.19 1.04
N GLU A 156 17.65 0.05 0.78
CA GLU A 156 18.40 -0.19 -0.46
C GLU A 156 17.50 -0.10 -1.69
N ARG A 157 16.29 -0.67 -1.64
CA ARG A 157 15.31 -0.54 -2.73
C ARG A 157 14.87 0.90 -2.94
N LEU A 158 14.55 1.62 -1.86
CA LEU A 158 14.11 3.02 -1.94
C LEU A 158 15.21 3.92 -2.51
N LEU A 159 16.45 3.79 -2.02
CA LEU A 159 17.59 4.56 -2.50
C LEU A 159 17.97 4.23 -3.95
N ALA A 160 17.80 2.99 -4.38
CA ALA A 160 18.03 2.62 -5.78
C ALA A 160 17.07 3.31 -6.76
N HIS A 161 15.82 3.54 -6.34
CA HIS A 161 14.81 4.21 -7.17
C HIS A 161 14.72 5.72 -6.93
N THR A 162 15.15 6.18 -5.75
CA THR A 162 15.14 7.59 -5.33
C THR A 162 16.45 7.88 -4.59
N PRO A 163 17.55 8.20 -5.29
CA PRO A 163 18.86 8.41 -4.68
C PRO A 163 18.89 9.55 -3.65
N ASP A 164 18.01 10.54 -3.80
CA ASP A 164 17.86 11.67 -2.88
C ASP A 164 16.90 11.36 -1.70
N PHE A 165 16.50 10.09 -1.52
CA PHE A 165 15.63 9.69 -0.41
C PHE A 165 16.32 9.93 0.92
N SER A 166 15.83 10.91 1.66
CA SER A 166 16.32 11.22 3.01
C SER A 166 15.99 10.08 3.96
N THR A 167 16.92 9.84 4.87
CA THR A 167 16.82 8.91 5.99
C THR A 167 16.59 9.65 7.32
N HIS A 168 16.62 10.98 7.32
CA HIS A 168 16.54 11.77 8.56
C HIS A 168 15.15 11.76 9.21
N TRP A 169 14.10 11.41 8.45
CA TRP A 169 12.71 11.39 8.91
C TRP A 169 12.43 10.44 10.10
N TRP A 170 13.29 9.43 10.33
CA TRP A 170 13.15 8.55 11.50
C TRP A 170 13.97 9.02 12.72
N HIS A 171 14.99 9.88 12.51
CA HIS A 171 15.87 10.37 13.56
C HIS A 171 15.41 11.70 14.16
N GLU A 172 14.79 12.58 13.37
CA GLU A 172 14.36 13.91 13.81
C GLU A 172 12.86 13.95 14.10
N THR A 173 12.43 13.61 15.32
CA THR A 173 11.00 13.71 15.70
C THR A 173 10.73 14.42 17.02
N ASP A 174 11.71 15.18 17.53
CA ASP A 174 11.52 15.88 18.79
C ASP A 174 10.54 17.08 18.71
N ASP A 175 10.22 17.65 17.53
CA ASP A 175 9.14 18.67 17.46
C ASP A 175 8.53 19.03 16.09
N ALA A 176 8.99 18.50 14.95
CA ALA A 176 8.78 19.22 13.68
C ALA A 176 7.80 18.63 12.65
N VAL A 177 7.28 17.40 12.80
CA VAL A 177 6.38 16.87 11.75
C VAL A 177 4.91 17.06 12.12
N ARG A 178 4.40 18.26 11.82
CA ARG A 178 2.97 18.54 11.74
C ARG A 178 2.40 17.79 10.54
N TRP A 179 2.06 16.51 10.72
CA TRP A 179 1.28 15.74 9.75
C TRP A 179 -0.19 16.24 9.78
N ALA A 180 -0.45 17.40 9.18
CA ALA A 180 -1.80 17.80 8.82
C ALA A 180 -2.04 17.30 7.39
N VAL A 181 -2.95 16.34 7.24
CA VAL A 181 -3.53 15.92 5.95
C VAL A 181 -4.80 16.73 5.74
#